data_AF-A0AA95ZGZ2-F1
#
_entry.id   AF-A0AA95ZGZ2-F1
#
_cell.length_a   1.000
_cell.length_b   1.000
_cell.length_c   1.000
_cell.angle_alpha   90.00
_cell.angle_beta   90.00
_cell.angle_gamma   90.00
#
_symmetry.space_group_name_H-M   'P 1'
#
loop_
_entity.id
_entity.type
_entity.pdbx_description
1 polymer ?
#
loop_
_entity_poly.entity_id
_entity_poly.type
_entity_poly.pdbx_seq_one_letter_code
_entity_poly.pdbx_strand_id
1 'polypeptide(L)'
;MTRALTATFALCLYAGCPATGTELVNLDDFIGGIEKADSDSACRTSAPVSALWKEIRLRYVPDPGASRLAKVNLPAQFAVAFGKAKLEKRDIAGYRRVSIPLTGIYRGLRTQQLTFDMGIENGISVVSILFAASQQEVESVLGKDLARATPTSWGEAKIVSRGGAAELVCDLSS
;
A
#
# COMPACT_ATOMS: atom_id res chain seq x y z
N MET A 1 -32.82 24.22 -61.39
CA MET A 1 -32.96 24.35 -59.92
C MET A 1 -32.01 23.33 -59.28
N THR A 2 -30.78 23.73 -58.97
CA THR A 2 -30.26 24.12 -57.64
C THR A 2 -30.04 22.95 -56.68
N ARG A 3 -28.77 22.54 -56.50
CA ARG A 3 -27.98 22.62 -55.24
C ARG A 3 -26.79 21.67 -55.30
N ALA A 4 -25.60 22.23 -55.55
CA ALA A 4 -24.33 21.60 -55.23
C ALA A 4 -24.09 21.75 -53.72
N LEU A 5 -23.92 20.63 -53.01
CA LEU A 5 -23.53 20.59 -51.61
C LEU A 5 -22.01 20.50 -51.54
N THR A 6 -21.37 21.62 -51.21
CA THR A 6 -19.95 21.68 -50.89
C THR A 6 -19.72 21.06 -49.52
N ALA A 7 -19.14 19.86 -49.47
CA ALA A 7 -18.75 19.21 -48.22
C ALA A 7 -17.41 19.80 -47.75
N THR A 8 -17.46 20.71 -46.78
CA THR A 8 -16.28 21.19 -46.07
C THR A 8 -15.79 20.08 -45.13
N PHE A 9 -14.78 19.33 -45.55
CA PHE A 9 -14.01 18.45 -44.66
C PHE A 9 -13.20 19.33 -43.69
N ALA A 10 -13.70 19.49 -42.47
CA ALA A 10 -12.92 20.04 -41.37
C ALA A 10 -11.89 18.98 -40.93
N LEU A 11 -10.65 19.10 -41.42
CA LEU A 11 -9.50 18.43 -40.83
C LEU A 11 -9.27 19.01 -39.41
N CYS A 12 -9.69 18.26 -38.39
CA CYS A 12 -9.14 18.46 -37.05
C CYS A 12 -7.68 18.01 -37.08
N LEU A 13 -6.79 19.00 -37.20
CA LEU A 13 -5.35 18.88 -37.04
C LEU A 13 -5.01 18.20 -35.72
N TYR A 14 -4.16 17.19 -35.82
CA TYR A 14 -3.43 16.52 -34.75
C TYR A 14 -2.59 17.54 -33.95
N ALA A 15 -3.22 18.27 -33.04
CA ALA A 15 -2.51 18.81 -31.89
C ALA A 15 -2.58 17.73 -30.81
N GLY A 16 -1.44 17.12 -30.51
CA GLY A 16 -1.33 16.06 -29.52
C GLY A 16 -2.03 16.46 -28.23
N CYS A 17 -3.09 15.74 -27.88
CA CYS A 17 -3.54 15.72 -26.51
C CYS A 17 -2.33 15.31 -25.68
N PRO A 18 -1.83 16.14 -24.73
CA PRO A 18 -1.01 15.58 -23.68
C PRO A 18 -1.87 14.47 -23.09
N ALA A 19 -1.37 13.23 -23.15
CA ALA A 19 -1.90 12.20 -22.29
C ALA A 19 -1.80 12.81 -20.90
N THR A 20 -2.94 13.23 -20.33
CA THR A 20 -3.06 13.61 -18.94
C THR A 20 -2.65 12.35 -18.19
N GLY A 21 -1.35 12.22 -17.93
CA GLY A 21 -0.81 11.15 -17.12
C GLY A 21 -1.55 11.26 -15.81
N THR A 22 -2.33 10.24 -15.49
CA THR A 22 -3.05 10.18 -14.22
C THR A 22 -2.03 10.45 -13.13
N GLU A 23 -2.12 11.62 -12.51
CA GLU A 23 -1.23 12.01 -11.43
C GLU A 23 -1.37 10.96 -10.33
N LEU A 24 -0.26 10.29 -10.02
CA LEU A 24 -0.27 9.24 -9.01
C LEU A 24 -0.54 9.89 -7.65
N VAL A 25 -1.43 9.28 -6.88
CA VAL A 25 -1.78 9.74 -5.53
C VAL A 25 -0.51 9.79 -4.68
N ASN A 26 -0.26 10.93 -4.03
CA ASN A 26 0.76 11.02 -2.99
C ASN A 26 0.26 10.28 -1.74
N LEU A 27 1.04 9.30 -1.28
CA LEU A 27 0.75 8.43 -0.16
C LEU A 27 1.59 8.75 1.09
N ASP A 28 2.34 9.86 1.12
CA ASP A 28 3.18 10.25 2.25
C ASP A 28 2.37 10.42 3.53
N ASP A 29 1.22 11.09 3.45
CA ASP A 29 0.30 11.25 4.60
C ASP A 29 -0.43 9.96 4.95
N PHE A 30 -0.63 9.06 3.97
CA PHE A 30 -1.27 7.77 4.20
C PHE A 30 -0.30 6.80 4.88
N ILE A 31 0.91 6.60 4.36
CA ILE A 31 1.89 5.60 4.84
C ILE A 31 2.71 6.15 6.01
N GLY A 32 3.16 7.39 5.88
CA GLY A 32 3.83 8.23 6.89
C GLY A 32 4.70 7.51 7.92
N GLY A 33 5.98 7.32 7.60
CA GLY A 33 7.00 6.98 8.59
C GLY A 33 7.03 5.53 9.05
N ILE A 34 6.46 4.61 8.26
CA ILE A 34 6.47 3.17 8.53
C ILE A 34 7.88 2.58 8.66
N GLU A 35 8.87 3.19 8.03
CA GLU A 35 10.28 2.83 8.18
C GLU A 35 10.91 3.27 9.51
N LYS A 36 10.28 4.18 10.26
CA LYS A 36 10.86 4.83 11.45
C LYS A 36 10.45 4.13 12.73
N ALA A 37 11.31 4.18 13.74
CA ALA A 37 11.01 3.65 15.07
C ALA A 37 9.98 4.52 15.80
N ASP A 38 9.23 3.88 16.68
CA ASP A 38 8.50 4.53 17.78
C ASP A 38 9.17 4.18 19.12
N SER A 39 8.69 4.73 20.25
CA SER A 39 9.28 4.51 21.59
C SER A 39 9.50 3.04 21.93
N ASP A 40 8.60 2.17 21.44
CA ASP A 40 8.55 0.76 21.82
C ASP A 40 8.63 -0.20 20.63
N SER A 41 8.75 0.30 19.40
CA SER A 41 8.75 -0.54 18.18
C SER A 41 9.74 -0.08 17.13
N ALA A 42 10.30 -1.05 16.39
CA ALA A 42 11.14 -0.80 15.22
C ALA A 42 10.36 -0.22 14.02
N CYS A 43 9.04 -0.05 14.12
CA CYS A 43 8.27 0.70 13.13
C CYS A 43 7.19 1.58 13.76
N ARG A 44 6.75 2.57 12.99
CA ARG A 44 5.64 3.45 13.33
C ARG A 44 4.57 3.40 12.25
N THR A 45 3.36 2.96 12.59
CA THR A 45 2.24 3.09 11.65
C THR A 45 1.59 4.46 11.74
N SER A 46 1.28 5.05 10.60
CA SER A 46 0.46 6.26 10.52
C SER A 46 -0.98 5.97 10.98
N ALA A 47 -1.70 6.99 11.44
CA ALA A 47 -3.10 6.82 11.85
C ALA A 47 -4.00 6.23 10.72
N PRO A 48 -3.87 6.64 9.44
CA PRO A 48 -4.62 6.01 8.35
C PRO A 48 -4.32 4.52 8.14
N VAL A 49 -3.04 4.11 8.22
CA VAL A 49 -2.67 2.69 8.08
C VAL A 49 -3.18 1.88 9.27
N SER A 50 -3.06 2.39 10.50
CA SER A 50 -3.59 1.70 11.68
C SER A 50 -5.12 1.56 11.62
N ALA A 51 -5.83 2.59 11.13
CA ALA A 51 -7.28 2.52 10.94
C ALA A 51 -7.66 1.46 9.90
N LEU A 52 -6.98 1.44 8.76
CA LEU A 52 -7.17 0.42 7.73
C LEU A 52 -6.89 -0.98 8.26
N TRP A 53 -5.79 -1.17 9.00
CA TRP A 53 -5.45 -2.45 9.63
C TRP A 53 -6.56 -2.95 10.55
N LYS A 54 -7.13 -2.08 11.40
CA LYS A 54 -8.22 -2.44 12.31
C LYS A 54 -9.46 -2.92 11.55
N GLU A 55 -9.86 -2.21 10.50
CA GLU A 55 -11.02 -2.59 9.70
C GLU A 55 -10.80 -3.90 8.93
N ILE A 56 -9.59 -4.09 8.37
CA ILE A 56 -9.18 -5.33 7.71
C ILE A 56 -9.19 -6.49 8.71
N ARG A 57 -8.64 -6.30 9.92
CA ARG A 57 -8.67 -7.31 10.98
C ARG A 57 -10.10 -7.70 11.33
N LEU A 58 -10.97 -6.73 11.59
CA LEU A 58 -12.38 -7.01 11.88
C LEU A 58 -13.10 -7.77 10.76
N ARG A 59 -12.78 -7.46 9.50
CA ARG A 59 -13.40 -8.10 8.33
C ARG A 59 -12.86 -9.51 8.09
N TYR A 60 -11.55 -9.70 8.19
CA TYR A 60 -10.85 -10.89 7.70
C TYR A 60 -10.29 -11.78 8.79
N VAL A 61 -10.14 -11.30 10.03
CA VAL A 61 -9.74 -12.05 11.23
C VAL A 61 -10.66 -11.64 12.41
N PRO A 62 -11.99 -11.82 12.30
CA PRO A 62 -12.90 -11.43 13.36
C PRO A 62 -12.67 -12.28 14.61
N ASP A 63 -12.77 -11.65 15.78
CA ASP A 63 -12.84 -12.38 17.04
C ASP A 63 -14.04 -13.34 17.04
N PRO A 64 -14.00 -14.44 17.82
CA PRO A 64 -15.14 -15.34 17.96
C PRO A 64 -16.42 -14.57 18.35
N GLY A 65 -17.45 -14.64 17.50
CA GLY A 65 -18.73 -13.94 17.71
C GLY A 65 -18.83 -12.54 17.07
N ALA A 66 -17.76 -11.99 16.51
CA ALA A 66 -17.80 -10.70 15.83
C ALA A 66 -18.38 -10.81 14.40
N SER A 67 -19.11 -9.77 13.98
CA SER A 67 -19.72 -9.69 12.65
C SER A 67 -18.66 -9.49 11.55
N ARG A 68 -18.69 -10.35 10.53
CA ARG A 68 -17.82 -10.28 9.33
C ARG A 68 -18.19 -9.16 8.34
N LEU A 69 -19.19 -8.34 8.67
CA LEU A 69 -19.77 -7.35 7.77
C LEU A 69 -19.07 -5.98 7.81
N ALA A 70 -17.94 -5.85 8.52
CA ALA A 70 -17.19 -4.60 8.56
C ALA A 70 -16.84 -4.15 7.14
N LYS A 71 -17.34 -2.97 6.75
CA LYS A 71 -16.88 -2.26 5.56
C LYS A 71 -15.51 -1.68 5.87
N VAL A 72 -14.59 -1.81 4.93
CA VAL A 72 -13.30 -1.13 4.98
C VAL A 72 -13.51 0.26 4.38
N ASN A 73 -13.42 1.30 5.19
CA ASN A 73 -13.55 2.69 4.80
C ASN A 73 -12.16 3.28 4.60
N LEU A 74 -11.80 3.47 3.33
CA LEU A 74 -10.61 4.24 2.98
C LEU A 74 -10.96 5.73 2.93
N PRO A 75 -10.10 6.63 3.44
CA PRO A 75 -10.27 8.06 3.24
C PRO A 75 -10.39 8.36 1.74
N ALA A 76 -11.40 9.16 1.37
CA ALA A 76 -11.76 9.38 -0.04
C ALA A 76 -10.59 9.85 -0.90
N GLN A 77 -9.70 10.68 -0.33
CA GLN A 77 -8.51 11.20 -1.01
C GLN A 77 -7.50 10.11 -1.43
N PHE A 78 -7.47 8.96 -0.76
CA PHE A 78 -6.58 7.86 -1.10
C PHE A 78 -7.28 6.72 -1.83
N ALA A 79 -8.62 6.66 -1.80
CA ALA A 79 -9.41 5.53 -2.28
C ALA A 79 -9.10 5.14 -3.74
N VAL A 80 -8.79 6.11 -4.61
CA VAL A 80 -8.45 5.87 -6.02
C VAL A 80 -7.12 5.14 -6.21
N ALA A 81 -6.23 5.15 -5.21
CA ALA A 81 -4.97 4.41 -5.23
C ALA A 81 -5.14 2.92 -4.91
N PHE A 82 -6.27 2.53 -4.32
CA PHE A 82 -6.49 1.17 -3.82
C PHE A 82 -7.28 0.32 -4.81
N GLY A 83 -6.76 -0.87 -5.08
CA GLY A 83 -7.47 -1.93 -5.78
C GLY A 83 -8.27 -2.83 -4.84
N LYS A 84 -8.84 -3.89 -5.41
CA LYS A 84 -9.60 -4.89 -4.65
C LYS A 84 -8.66 -5.74 -3.78
N ALA A 85 -8.95 -5.80 -2.48
CA ALA A 85 -8.23 -6.65 -1.55
C ALA A 85 -8.41 -8.15 -1.88
N LYS A 86 -7.33 -8.91 -1.75
CA LYS A 86 -7.27 -10.38 -1.86
C LYS A 86 -6.92 -10.97 -0.50
N LEU A 87 -7.67 -11.98 -0.08
CA LEU A 87 -7.40 -12.75 1.13
C LEU A 87 -6.71 -14.07 0.76
N GLU A 88 -5.62 -14.38 1.44
CA GLU A 88 -4.98 -15.68 1.43
C GLU A 88 -5.06 -16.27 2.84
N LYS A 89 -5.78 -17.39 2.97
CA LYS A 89 -5.87 -18.12 4.23
C LYS A 89 -4.59 -18.93 4.42
N ARG A 90 -3.85 -18.62 5.47
CA ARG A 90 -2.64 -19.34 5.89
C ARG A 90 -2.91 -19.94 7.28
N ASP A 91 -4.10 -20.49 7.46
CA ASP A 91 -4.60 -20.94 8.76
C ASP A 91 -3.70 -22.02 9.39
N ILE A 92 -3.08 -22.91 8.58
CA ILE A 92 -2.08 -23.90 9.06
C ILE A 92 -0.83 -23.20 9.64
N ALA A 93 -0.44 -22.07 9.08
CA ALA A 93 0.65 -21.24 9.59
C ALA A 93 0.18 -20.22 10.66
N GLY A 94 -1.09 -20.27 11.06
CA GLY A 94 -1.65 -19.45 12.14
C GLY A 94 -1.95 -17.99 11.78
N TYR A 95 -1.92 -17.60 10.50
CA TYR A 95 -2.18 -16.23 10.08
C TYR A 95 -3.06 -16.13 8.83
N ARG A 96 -3.53 -14.93 8.54
CA ARG A 96 -4.19 -14.58 7.28
C ARG A 96 -3.43 -13.43 6.63
N ARG A 97 -3.23 -13.53 5.31
CA ARG A 97 -2.60 -12.50 4.51
C ARG A 97 -3.65 -11.75 3.71
N VAL A 98 -3.69 -10.43 3.85
CA VAL A 98 -4.52 -9.55 3.02
C VAL A 98 -3.61 -8.69 2.16
N SER A 99 -3.68 -8.89 0.85
CA SER A 99 -2.93 -8.12 -0.14
C SER A 99 -3.85 -7.15 -0.85
N ILE A 100 -3.47 -5.88 -0.93
CA ILE A 100 -4.25 -4.84 -1.58
C ILE A 100 -3.38 -4.15 -2.63
N PRO A 101 -3.74 -4.19 -3.92
CA PRO A 101 -3.06 -3.39 -4.92
C PRO A 101 -3.08 -1.93 -4.50
N LEU A 102 -1.93 -1.28 -4.52
CA LEU A 102 -1.75 0.10 -4.09
C LEU A 102 -0.92 0.81 -5.14
N THR A 103 -1.51 1.78 -5.84
CA THR A 103 -0.85 2.52 -6.92
C THR A 103 -0.80 4.00 -6.56
N GLY A 104 0.37 4.44 -6.09
CA GLY A 104 0.65 5.83 -5.77
C GLY A 104 2.16 6.05 -5.62
N ILE A 105 2.53 7.20 -5.05
CA ILE A 105 3.91 7.57 -4.75
C ILE A 105 4.08 7.70 -3.25
N TYR A 106 5.08 7.04 -2.69
CA TYR A 106 5.54 7.24 -1.32
C TYR A 106 7.01 7.62 -1.35
N ARG A 107 7.37 8.78 -0.80
CA ARG A 107 8.77 9.25 -0.74
C ARG A 107 9.45 9.27 -2.12
N GLY A 108 8.68 9.51 -3.19
CA GLY A 108 9.16 9.47 -4.58
C GLY A 108 9.20 8.07 -5.22
N LEU A 109 8.91 7.00 -4.47
CA LEU A 109 8.88 5.62 -4.95
C LEU A 109 7.46 5.19 -5.33
N ARG A 110 7.32 4.54 -6.48
CA ARG A 110 6.03 3.99 -6.91
C ARG A 110 5.68 2.74 -6.13
N THR A 111 4.51 2.73 -5.50
CA THR A 111 3.97 1.57 -4.80
C THR A 111 3.25 0.62 -5.76
N GLN A 112 3.16 -0.65 -5.35
CA GLN A 112 2.43 -1.71 -6.06
C GLN A 112 1.42 -2.42 -5.18
N GLN A 113 1.75 -2.67 -3.91
CA GLN A 113 0.92 -3.45 -3.01
C GLN A 113 1.15 -3.04 -1.55
N LEU A 114 0.07 -3.04 -0.77
CA LEU A 114 0.10 -3.04 0.69
C LEU A 114 -0.36 -4.42 1.18
N THR A 115 0.40 -5.02 2.07
CA THR A 115 0.10 -6.36 2.62
C THR A 115 -0.02 -6.28 4.14
N PHE A 116 -0.97 -7.04 4.67
CA PHE A 116 -1.16 -7.26 6.09
C PHE A 116 -1.13 -8.75 6.38
N ASP A 117 -0.16 -9.21 7.16
CA ASP A 117 -0.18 -10.55 7.75
C ASP A 117 -0.66 -10.42 9.20
N MET A 118 -1.80 -11.04 9.48
CA MET A 118 -2.47 -10.94 10.78
C MET A 118 -2.62 -12.32 11.40
N GLY A 119 -2.05 -12.48 12.59
CA GLY A 119 -2.20 -13.64 13.43
C GLY A 119 -3.63 -13.80 13.90
N ILE A 120 -4.09 -15.05 13.95
CA ILE A 120 -5.40 -15.38 14.49
C ILE A 120 -5.34 -15.30 16.03
N GLU A 121 -4.35 -15.96 16.64
CA GLU A 121 -4.18 -16.04 18.11
C GLU A 121 -2.70 -15.93 18.55
N ASN A 122 -1.76 -15.70 17.64
CA ASN A 122 -0.32 -15.87 17.89
C ASN A 122 0.51 -14.57 17.78
N GLY A 123 -0.12 -13.41 17.97
CA GLY A 123 0.60 -12.12 17.99
C GLY A 123 1.17 -11.65 16.65
N ILE A 124 1.06 -12.42 15.56
CA ILE A 124 1.59 -12.02 14.24
C ILE A 124 0.93 -10.71 13.78
N SER A 125 1.75 -9.71 13.46
CA SER A 125 1.29 -8.45 12.90
C SER A 125 2.38 -7.88 11.99
N VAL A 126 2.26 -8.11 10.68
CA VAL A 126 3.22 -7.59 9.70
C VAL A 126 2.49 -6.67 8.74
N VAL A 127 3.06 -5.50 8.49
CA VAL A 127 2.65 -4.58 7.44
C VAL A 127 3.79 -4.48 6.43
N SER A 128 3.50 -4.67 5.15
CA SER A 128 4.53 -4.52 4.11
C SER A 128 4.06 -3.73 2.91
N ILE A 129 5.00 -3.03 2.27
CA ILE A 129 4.76 -2.22 1.08
C ILE A 129 5.70 -2.69 -0.02
N LEU A 130 5.13 -3.17 -1.11
CA LEU A 130 5.86 -3.51 -2.32
C LEU A 130 6.01 -2.26 -3.19
N PHE A 131 7.23 -1.96 -3.59
CA PHE A 131 7.59 -0.89 -4.51
C PHE A 131 7.95 -1.47 -5.87
N ALA A 132 7.70 -0.69 -6.92
CA ALA A 132 8.14 -1.04 -8.28
C ALA A 132 9.65 -0.90 -8.48
N ALA A 133 10.33 -0.18 -7.58
CA ALA A 133 11.76 0.05 -7.62
C ALA A 133 12.56 -1.15 -7.07
N SER A 134 13.82 -1.24 -7.45
CA SER A 134 14.75 -2.26 -6.95
C SER A 134 15.12 -2.04 -5.47
N GLN A 135 15.69 -3.07 -4.84
CA GLN A 135 16.13 -2.99 -3.44
C GLN A 135 17.11 -1.83 -3.21
N GLN A 136 18.10 -1.68 -4.10
CA GLN A 136 19.11 -0.64 -3.99
C GLN A 136 18.49 0.77 -4.07
N GLU A 137 17.50 0.97 -4.94
CA GLU A 137 16.78 2.24 -5.05
C GLU A 137 15.96 2.53 -3.79
N VAL A 138 15.21 1.56 -3.29
CA VAL A 138 14.42 1.73 -2.06
C VAL A 138 15.32 2.00 -0.86
N GLU A 139 16.45 1.28 -0.73
CA GLU A 139 17.45 1.52 0.31
C GLU A 139 18.09 2.91 0.21
N SER A 140 18.32 3.41 -1.01
CA SER A 140 18.87 4.76 -1.19
C SER A 140 17.94 5.87 -0.68
N VAL A 141 16.62 5.64 -0.74
CA VAL A 141 15.59 6.62 -0.33
C VAL A 141 15.21 6.47 1.15
N LEU A 142 15.07 5.23 1.62
CA LEU A 142 14.51 4.91 2.94
C LEU A 142 15.54 4.36 3.93
N GLY A 143 16.67 3.80 3.47
CA GLY A 143 17.59 3.03 4.29
C GLY A 143 18.23 3.81 5.44
N LYS A 144 18.39 5.13 5.30
CA LYS A 144 18.88 6.00 6.38
C LYS A 144 17.85 6.22 7.50
N ASP A 145 16.57 6.15 7.15
CA ASP A 145 15.44 6.35 8.07
C ASP A 145 14.94 5.02 8.64
N LEU A 146 15.41 3.90 8.07
CA LEU A 146 15.06 2.55 8.49
C LEU A 146 15.52 2.31 9.93
N ALA A 147 14.55 2.19 10.82
CA ALA A 147 14.79 1.83 12.20
C ALA A 147 15.38 0.44 12.28
N ARG A 148 16.59 0.38 12.82
CA ARG A 148 17.26 -0.87 13.11
C ARG A 148 16.73 -1.39 14.43
N ALA A 149 16.45 -2.70 14.47
CA ALA A 149 16.14 -3.37 15.71
C ALA A 149 17.26 -3.08 16.74
N THR A 150 16.87 -2.59 17.91
CA THR A 150 17.73 -2.47 19.08
C THR A 150 17.41 -3.63 20.04
N PRO A 151 18.29 -3.94 21.01
CA PRO A 151 18.01 -4.98 22.00
C PRO A 151 16.73 -4.75 22.83
N THR A 152 16.19 -3.53 22.81
CA THR A 152 15.01 -3.12 23.59
C THR A 152 13.77 -2.84 22.73
N SER A 153 13.89 -2.83 21.39
CA SER A 153 12.75 -2.60 20.50
C SER A 153 12.02 -3.89 20.18
N TRP A 154 10.69 -3.85 20.19
CA TRP A 154 9.88 -4.94 19.64
C TRP A 154 9.71 -4.77 18.13
N GLY A 155 9.82 -5.88 17.39
CA GLY A 155 9.66 -5.88 15.93
C GLY A 155 10.94 -5.55 15.13
N GLU A 156 10.80 -5.52 13.80
CA GLU A 156 11.89 -5.26 12.85
C GLU A 156 11.35 -4.54 11.60
N ALA A 157 12.07 -3.51 11.13
CA ALA A 157 11.88 -2.94 9.80
C ALA A 157 13.03 -3.37 8.87
N LYS A 158 12.71 -3.91 7.69
CA LYS A 158 13.71 -4.33 6.69
C LYS A 158 13.23 -4.15 5.27
N ILE A 159 14.18 -3.96 4.35
CA ILE A 159 13.92 -3.93 2.92
C ILE A 159 14.38 -5.27 2.32
N VAL A 160 13.52 -5.92 1.54
CA VAL A 160 13.81 -7.22 0.91
C VAL A 160 13.58 -7.18 -0.60
N SER A 161 14.43 -7.85 -1.37
CA SER A 161 14.28 -7.97 -2.84
C SER A 161 13.13 -8.90 -3.23
N ARG A 162 12.40 -8.53 -4.28
CA ARG A 162 11.26 -9.25 -4.87
C ARG A 162 11.35 -9.26 -6.39
N GLY A 163 12.41 -9.89 -6.94
CA GLY A 163 12.49 -10.16 -8.38
C GLY A 163 12.44 -8.90 -9.26
N GLY A 164 13.27 -7.90 -8.94
CA GLY A 164 13.31 -6.60 -9.61
C GLY A 164 12.55 -5.49 -8.88
N ALA A 165 11.60 -5.88 -8.02
CA ALA A 165 10.94 -5.01 -7.05
C ALA A 165 11.60 -5.12 -5.67
N ALA A 166 11.16 -4.29 -4.73
CA ALA A 166 11.56 -4.37 -3.34
C ALA A 166 10.39 -4.10 -2.40
N GLU A 167 10.45 -4.72 -1.23
CA GLU A 167 9.41 -4.68 -0.22
C GLU A 167 9.97 -4.13 1.08
N LEU A 168 9.39 -3.06 1.60
CA LEU A 168 9.61 -2.63 2.98
C LEU A 168 8.68 -3.47 3.86
N VAL A 169 9.27 -4.28 4.73
CA VAL A 169 8.58 -5.12 5.69
C VAL A 169 8.73 -4.50 7.06
N CYS A 170 7.61 -4.28 7.72
CA CYS A 170 7.54 -3.91 9.11
C CYS A 170 6.86 -5.04 9.89
N ASP A 171 7.65 -5.74 10.71
CA ASP A 171 7.16 -6.76 11.63
C ASP A 171 6.91 -6.14 13.00
N LEU A 172 5.67 -6.16 13.45
CA LEU A 172 5.17 -5.65 14.73
C LEU A 172 4.72 -6.80 15.65
N SER A 173 5.14 -8.03 15.36
CA SER A 173 4.72 -9.20 16.12
C SER A 173 5.30 -9.18 17.54
N SER A 174 4.51 -9.67 18.51
CA SER A 174 4.84 -9.75 19.95
C SER A 174 4.82 -11.18 20.46
#